data_AF-A0A7W3CFL6-F1
#
_entry.id   AF-A0A7W3CFL6-F1
#
_cell.length_a   1.000
_cell.length_b   1.000
_cell.length_c   1.000
_cell.angle_alpha   90.00
_cell.angle_beta   90.00
_cell.angle_gamma   90.00
#
_symmetry.space_group_name_H-M   'P 1'
#
loop_
_entity.id
_entity.type
_entity.pdbx_description
1 polymer ?
#
loop_
_entity_poly.entity_id
_entity_poly.type
_entity_poly.pdbx_seq_one_letter_code
_entity_poly.pdbx_strand_id
1 'polypeptide(L)'
;MLGDGGSNKKGTTKVLASESLNDKDIYTYAQSLAGSTPLIEVRNSKGVVYYAKYDGKIINLRNYSASAQESKARWTIDIIGNKDINKASNLSGNKFELKFR
;
A
#
# COMPACT_ATOMS: atom_id res chain seq x y z
N MET A 1 -14.51 -5.18 9.02
CA MET A 1 -14.71 -4.86 7.59
C MET A 1 -13.98 -3.56 7.31
N LEU A 2 -13.12 -3.49 6.30
CA LEU A 2 -12.50 -2.23 5.86
C LEU A 2 -13.61 -1.35 5.26
N GLY A 3 -13.91 -0.21 5.87
CA GLY A 3 -14.99 0.68 5.40
C GLY A 3 -14.71 1.25 4.01
N ASP A 4 -15.77 1.68 3.31
CA ASP A 4 -15.68 2.32 1.99
C ASP A 4 -14.92 3.65 2.10
N GLY A 5 -13.63 3.62 1.84
CA GLY A 5 -12.86 4.83 1.58
C GLY A 5 -12.75 5.09 0.07
N GLY A 6 -12.50 6.36 -0.26
CA GLY A 6 -12.54 6.85 -1.63
C GLY A 6 -11.44 6.29 -2.54
N SER A 7 -11.76 6.18 -3.83
CA SER A 7 -10.84 5.78 -4.89
C SER A 7 -10.48 6.99 -5.76
N ASN A 8 -9.27 7.05 -6.32
CA ASN A 8 -8.96 8.10 -7.30
C ASN A 8 -9.61 7.79 -8.66
N LYS A 9 -9.79 8.82 -9.52
CA LYS A 9 -10.41 8.68 -10.86
C LYS A 9 -9.73 7.64 -11.76
N LYS A 10 -8.45 7.33 -11.51
CA LYS A 10 -7.67 6.35 -12.28
C LYS A 10 -7.77 4.93 -11.75
N GLY A 11 -8.39 4.70 -10.59
CA GLY A 11 -8.46 3.37 -9.95
C GLY A 11 -7.12 2.82 -9.45
N THR A 12 -6.05 3.63 -9.42
CA THR A 12 -4.72 3.21 -8.90
C THR A 12 -4.64 3.30 -7.39
N THR A 13 -5.59 3.98 -6.74
CA THR A 13 -5.49 4.35 -5.34
C THR A 13 -6.81 4.10 -4.65
N LYS A 14 -6.78 3.37 -3.52
CA LYS A 14 -7.90 3.22 -2.61
C LYS A 14 -7.49 3.72 -1.23
N VAL A 15 -8.26 4.64 -0.68
CA VAL A 15 -8.16 5.04 0.73
C VAL A 15 -9.07 4.11 1.52
N LEU A 16 -8.64 3.66 2.69
CA LEU A 16 -9.41 2.80 3.58
C LEU A 16 -9.74 3.59 4.85
N ALA A 17 -10.98 3.48 5.31
CA ALA A 17 -11.36 3.94 6.65
C ALA A 17 -10.79 2.92 7.66
N SER A 18 -9.61 3.25 8.19
CA SER A 18 -8.80 2.37 9.03
C SER A 18 -8.50 2.97 10.39
N GLU A 19 -9.35 3.90 10.87
CA GLU A 19 -9.14 4.53 12.18
C GLU A 19 -9.15 3.50 13.32
N SER A 20 -9.85 2.37 13.14
CA SER A 20 -9.88 1.27 14.10
C SER A 20 -8.70 0.29 13.97
N LEU A 21 -7.87 0.39 12.92
CA LEU A 21 -6.73 -0.49 12.72
C LEU A 21 -5.48 0.10 13.38
N ASN A 22 -4.81 -0.73 14.16
CA ASN A 22 -3.50 -0.39 14.71
C ASN A 22 -2.40 -0.70 13.67
N ASP A 23 -1.18 -0.23 13.94
CA ASP A 23 -0.04 -0.41 13.02
C ASP A 23 0.30 -1.89 12.78
N LYS A 24 0.07 -2.77 13.77
CA LYS A 24 0.30 -4.21 13.65
C LYS A 24 -0.70 -4.87 12.71
N ASP A 25 -1.96 -4.43 12.70
CA ASP A 25 -2.97 -4.92 11.77
C ASP A 25 -2.60 -4.53 10.33
N ILE A 26 -2.17 -3.29 10.13
CA ILE A 26 -1.73 -2.78 8.81
C ILE A 26 -0.48 -3.53 8.34
N TYR A 27 0.49 -3.75 9.24
CA TYR A 27 1.68 -4.56 8.95
C TYR A 27 1.31 -5.99 8.58
N THR A 28 0.42 -6.63 9.36
CA THR A 28 -0.03 -8.01 9.11
C THR A 28 -0.72 -8.13 7.76
N TYR A 29 -1.54 -7.14 7.40
CA TYR A 29 -2.14 -7.08 6.07
C TYR A 29 -1.09 -6.94 4.98
N ALA A 30 -0.10 -6.04 5.12
CA ALA A 30 1.00 -5.91 4.17
C ALA A 30 1.82 -7.21 4.04
N GLN A 31 2.07 -7.90 5.17
CA GLN A 31 2.78 -9.18 5.20
C GLN A 31 1.98 -10.27 4.46
N SER A 32 0.64 -10.28 4.57
CA SER A 32 -0.18 -11.22 3.82
C SER A 32 -0.05 -11.06 2.29
N LEU A 33 0.19 -9.83 1.81
CA LEU A 33 0.41 -9.54 0.39
C LEU A 33 1.79 -10.00 -0.11
N ALA A 34 2.76 -10.11 0.80
CA ALA A 34 4.11 -10.61 0.53
C ALA A 34 4.24 -12.15 0.69
N GLY A 35 3.14 -12.84 1.03
CA GLY A 35 3.13 -14.28 1.25
C GLY A 35 4.09 -14.70 2.37
N SER A 36 4.90 -15.73 2.11
CA SER A 36 5.93 -16.20 3.04
C SER A 36 7.21 -15.37 3.04
N THR A 37 7.33 -14.35 2.17
CA THR A 37 8.51 -13.49 2.15
C THR A 37 8.40 -12.44 3.24
N PRO A 38 9.32 -12.40 4.23
CA PRO A 38 9.25 -11.42 5.31
C PRO A 38 9.46 -10.01 4.77
N LEU A 39 8.69 -9.07 5.32
CA LEU A 39 8.93 -7.64 5.10
C LEU A 39 10.20 -7.20 5.85
N ILE A 40 11.13 -6.58 5.13
CA ILE A 40 12.39 -6.07 5.68
C ILE A 40 12.26 -4.58 5.95
N GLU A 41 12.59 -4.15 7.16
CA GLU A 41 12.59 -2.73 7.53
C GLU A 41 13.81 -1.99 6.93
N VAL A 42 13.55 -0.86 6.30
CA VAL A 42 14.53 0.08 5.76
C VAL A 42 14.15 1.48 6.21
N ARG A 43 15.12 2.22 6.77
CA ARG A 43 14.92 3.62 7.17
C ARG A 43 15.62 4.54 6.18
N ASN A 44 14.92 5.59 5.77
CA ASN A 44 15.47 6.62 4.88
C ASN A 44 15.04 8.03 5.35
N SER A 45 15.46 9.06 4.62
CA SER A 45 15.18 10.46 4.96
C SER A 45 13.68 10.83 5.00
N LYS A 46 12.80 10.02 4.41
CA LYS A 46 11.34 10.22 4.42
C LYS A 46 10.64 9.47 5.56
N GLY A 47 11.28 8.42 6.11
CA GLY A 47 10.70 7.60 7.18
C GLY A 47 11.06 6.12 7.07
N VAL A 48 10.14 5.28 7.53
CA VAL A 48 10.27 3.82 7.56
C VAL A 48 9.57 3.21 6.36
N VAL A 49 10.24 2.24 5.73
CA VAL A 49 9.70 1.41 4.65
C VAL A 49 9.92 -0.05 5.00
N TYR A 50 8.85 -0.83 4.97
CA TYR A 50 8.90 -2.29 5.00
C TYR A 50 8.79 -2.79 3.56
N TYR A 51 9.77 -3.56 3.11
CA TYR A 51 9.91 -3.98 1.71
C TYR A 51 9.91 -5.50 1.57
N ALA A 52 9.21 -6.02 0.56
CA ALA A 52 9.36 -7.40 0.11
C ALA A 52 9.19 -7.49 -1.41
N LYS A 53 9.91 -8.44 -2.02
CA LYS A 53 9.68 -8.87 -3.40
C LYS A 53 9.12 -10.28 -3.38
N TYR A 54 7.90 -10.45 -3.89
CA TYR A 54 7.19 -11.72 -3.87
C TYR A 54 6.47 -11.92 -5.20
N ASP A 55 6.66 -13.07 -5.84
CA ASP A 55 5.92 -13.45 -7.06
C ASP A 55 5.96 -12.38 -8.17
N GLY A 56 7.16 -11.82 -8.41
CA GLY A 56 7.37 -10.75 -9.40
C GLY A 56 6.77 -9.39 -9.03
N LYS A 57 6.11 -9.28 -7.87
CA LYS A 57 5.56 -8.04 -7.30
C LYS A 57 6.51 -7.46 -6.28
N ILE A 58 6.47 -6.15 -6.13
CA ILE A 58 7.12 -5.43 -5.03
C ILE A 58 6.03 -4.89 -4.11
N ILE A 59 6.15 -5.17 -2.82
CA ILE A 59 5.29 -4.67 -1.76
C ILE A 59 6.10 -3.69 -0.91
N ASN A 60 5.65 -2.45 -0.81
CA ASN A 60 6.20 -1.45 0.10
C ASN A 60 5.14 -1.00 1.08
N LEU A 61 5.34 -1.18 2.38
CA LEU A 61 4.56 -0.51 3.42
C LEU A 61 5.36 0.68 3.97
N ARG A 62 4.84 1.89 3.82
CA ARG A 62 5.54 3.14 4.11
C ARG A 62 4.75 3.99 5.11
N ASN A 63 5.40 4.58 6.10
CA ASN A 63 4.75 5.50 7.04
C ASN A 63 4.64 6.95 6.52
N TYR A 64 4.65 7.13 5.20
CA TYR A 64 4.52 8.42 4.54
C TYR A 64 3.79 8.28 3.21
N SER A 65 3.14 9.34 2.78
CA SER A 65 2.42 9.42 1.50
C SER A 65 2.73 10.74 0.80
N ALA A 66 2.90 10.72 -0.52
CA ALA A 66 3.10 11.94 -1.29
C ALA A 66 1.87 12.88 -1.24
N SER A 67 0.68 12.31 -1.02
CA SER A 67 -0.59 13.03 -0.86
C SER A 67 -1.11 12.96 0.59
N ALA A 68 -0.20 12.95 1.58
CA ALA A 68 -0.59 12.78 2.98
C ALA A 68 -1.49 13.91 3.48
N GLN A 69 -1.33 15.13 2.95
CA GLN A 69 -2.14 16.29 3.32
C GLN A 69 -3.62 16.11 2.89
N GLU A 70 -3.85 15.52 1.72
CA GLU A 70 -5.19 15.28 1.18
C GLU A 70 -5.81 13.99 1.73
N SER A 71 -5.03 12.90 1.80
CA SER A 71 -5.54 11.58 2.19
C SER A 71 -5.52 11.32 3.69
N LYS A 72 -4.77 12.14 4.47
CA LYS A 72 -4.51 11.95 5.91
C LYS A 72 -3.97 10.56 6.25
N ALA A 73 -3.23 9.96 5.32
CA ALA A 73 -2.81 8.56 5.45
C ALA A 73 -1.61 8.44 6.41
N ARG A 74 -1.75 7.57 7.40
CA ARG A 74 -0.67 7.19 8.34
C ARG A 74 0.26 6.15 7.73
N TRP A 75 -0.30 5.23 6.96
CA TRP A 75 0.44 4.22 6.21
C TRP A 75 -0.01 4.14 4.76
N THR A 76 0.91 3.82 3.86
CA THR A 76 0.63 3.55 2.45
C THR A 76 1.27 2.23 2.04
N ILE A 77 0.49 1.32 1.45
CA ILE A 77 1.01 0.13 0.77
C ILE A 77 1.09 0.40 -0.73
N ASP A 78 2.26 0.20 -1.31
CA ASP A 78 2.43 0.12 -2.76
C ASP A 78 2.51 -1.34 -3.21
N ILE A 79 1.77 -1.69 -4.24
CA ILE A 79 1.87 -2.96 -4.95
C ILE A 79 2.32 -2.65 -6.38
N ILE A 80 3.55 -3.02 -6.71
CA ILE A 80 4.19 -2.69 -8.00
C ILE A 80 4.45 -3.97 -8.79
N GLY A 81 4.26 -3.93 -10.10
CA GLY A 81 4.58 -5.03 -11.01
C GLY A 81 3.54 -6.16 -11.06
N ASN A 82 2.36 -5.96 -10.46
CA ASN A 82 1.28 -6.93 -10.53
C ASN A 82 0.62 -6.92 -11.93
N LYS A 83 0.87 -7.98 -12.72
CA LYS A 83 0.38 -8.13 -14.10
C LYS A 83 -1.15 -8.17 -14.19
N ASP A 84 -1.84 -8.64 -13.15
CA ASP A 84 -3.31 -8.73 -13.14
C ASP A 84 -3.96 -7.36 -12.92
N ILE A 85 -3.34 -6.52 -12.08
CA ILE A 85 -3.73 -5.12 -11.90
C ILE A 85 -3.61 -4.37 -13.23
N ASN A 86 -2.52 -4.57 -13.96
CA ASN A 86 -2.31 -3.93 -15.27
C ASN A 86 -3.41 -4.28 -16.28
N LYS A 87 -3.87 -5.53 -16.29
CA LYS A 87 -4.95 -5.99 -17.18
C LYS A 87 -6.31 -5.42 -16.80
N ALA A 88 -6.58 -5.28 -15.50
CA ALA A 88 -7.90 -4.87 -15.01
C ALA A 88 -8.15 -3.35 -15.06
N SER A 89 -7.11 -2.52 -15.10
CA SER A 89 -7.27 -1.10 -14.75
C SER A 89 -6.63 -0.05 -15.68
N ASN A 90 -6.08 -0.42 -16.85
CA ASN A 90 -5.40 0.53 -17.77
C ASN A 90 -4.37 1.44 -17.04
N LEU A 91 -3.79 0.94 -15.94
CA LEU A 91 -2.89 1.74 -15.11
C LEU A 91 -1.54 1.85 -15.82
N SER A 92 -1.29 3.01 -16.39
CA SER A 92 -0.03 3.34 -17.09
C SER A 92 1.22 3.23 -16.20
N GLY A 93 1.07 3.04 -14.89
CA GLY A 93 2.16 3.13 -13.91
C GLY A 93 2.59 1.81 -13.24
N ASN A 94 1.96 0.67 -13.55
CA ASN A 94 2.25 -0.63 -12.93
C ASN A 94 2.22 -0.64 -11.39
N LYS A 95 1.53 0.32 -10.77
CA LYS A 95 1.53 0.57 -9.32
C LYS A 95 0.10 0.81 -8.83
N PHE A 96 -0.25 0.11 -7.76
CA PHE A 96 -1.47 0.32 -6.99
C PHE A 96 -1.12 0.77 -5.57
N GLU A 97 -1.88 1.71 -5.01
CA GLU A 97 -1.68 2.28 -3.68
C GLU A 97 -2.91 2.03 -2.78
N LEU A 98 -2.67 1.46 -1.60
CA LEU A 98 -3.65 1.41 -0.51
C LEU A 98 -3.23 2.39 0.57
N LYS A 99 -4.12 3.29 0.97
CA LYS A 99 -3.85 4.33 1.97
C LYS A 99 -4.70 4.10 3.21
N PHE A 100 -4.05 4.08 4.37
CA PHE A 100 -4.67 3.83 5.66
C PHE A 100 -4.78 5.15 6.43
N ARG A 101 -6.00 5.67 6.57
CA ARG A 101 -6.30 6.84 7.40
C ARG A 101 -6.38 6.44 8.88
#